data_AF-A0A0F8WUF8-F1
#
_entry.id   AF-A0A0F8WUF8-F1
#
_cell.length_a   1.000
_cell.length_b   1.000
_cell.length_c   1.000
_cell.angle_alpha   90.00
_cell.angle_beta   90.00
_cell.angle_gamma   90.00
#
_symmetry.space_group_name_H-M   'P 1'
#
loop_
_entity.id
_entity.type
_entity.pdbx_description
1 polymer ?
#
loop_
_entity_poly.entity_id
_entity_poly.type
_entity_poly.pdbx_seq_one_letter_code
_entity_poly.pdbx_strand_id
1 'polypeptide(L)'
;MPNLLEMIESVKQEDASARALFNSGDGVGAKHMNKGKNYLKSFAEAADLVSGVYSGRLPFRWFKEAMTTDDFPFLFGDILDRQLLANYLEYPSTFRNYCKIATVSDFRTVKRFVTSGSEGVLSIVPEQAEYPETSIGEAKYSYSVSKYGRKIPFSWETMVNDDLDALKDIPARLGRAARRTEQKFATDLYIGTAGPDSTFYNAGNFTNVVTSNPVLSIAALQAAMTILAAQTDSDGEPILIDA
;
A
#
# COMPACT_ATOMS: atom_id res chain seq x y z
N MET A 1 -5.17 7.12 44.69
CA MET A 1 -4.70 5.84 44.13
C MET A 1 -5.90 5.21 43.43
N PRO A 2 -5.83 4.92 42.12
CA PRO A 2 -6.95 4.30 41.44
C PRO A 2 -7.25 2.94 42.07
N ASN A 3 -8.51 2.65 42.30
CA ASN A 3 -8.95 1.46 43.01
C ASN A 3 -8.75 0.23 42.11
N LEU A 4 -8.44 -0.94 42.69
CA LEU A 4 -8.21 -2.20 41.94
C LEU A 4 -9.40 -2.52 41.01
N LEU A 5 -10.60 -2.11 41.43
CA LEU A 5 -11.83 -2.18 40.65
C LEU A 5 -11.80 -1.34 39.37
N GLU A 6 -11.29 -0.10 39.44
CA GLU A 6 -11.16 0.81 38.28
C GLU A 6 -10.10 0.30 37.30
N MET A 7 -9.04 -0.35 37.79
CA MET A 7 -7.99 -0.93 36.96
C MET A 7 -8.46 -2.22 36.26
N ILE A 8 -9.28 -3.03 36.93
CA ILE A 8 -9.95 -4.18 36.30
C ILE A 8 -10.96 -3.69 35.27
N GLU A 9 -11.64 -2.59 35.54
CA GLU A 9 -12.62 -1.99 34.62
C GLU A 9 -11.94 -1.36 33.40
N SER A 10 -10.78 -0.70 33.57
CA SER A 10 -9.97 -0.20 32.45
C SER A 10 -9.39 -1.33 31.61
N VAL A 11 -8.91 -2.41 32.24
CA VAL A 11 -8.42 -3.60 31.51
C VAL A 11 -9.57 -4.28 30.77
N LYS A 12 -10.77 -4.36 31.35
CA LYS A 12 -11.97 -4.87 30.66
C LYS A 12 -12.44 -3.95 29.53
N GLN A 13 -12.32 -2.63 29.67
CA GLN A 13 -12.62 -1.67 28.62
C GLN A 13 -11.61 -1.73 27.47
N GLU A 14 -10.32 -1.87 27.78
CA GLU A 14 -9.27 -2.11 26.79
C GLU A 14 -9.51 -3.44 26.06
N ASP A 15 -9.85 -4.51 26.78
CA ASP A 15 -10.21 -5.81 26.20
C ASP A 15 -11.48 -5.75 25.33
N ALA A 16 -12.43 -4.88 25.69
CA ALA A 16 -13.64 -4.66 24.91
C ALA A 16 -13.36 -3.82 23.65
N SER A 17 -12.49 -2.80 23.73
CA SER A 17 -12.04 -2.03 22.57
C SER A 17 -11.16 -2.86 21.63
N ALA A 18 -10.31 -3.73 22.18
CA ALA A 18 -9.53 -4.70 21.43
C ALA A 18 -10.47 -5.70 20.76
N ARG A 19 -11.44 -6.27 21.48
CA ARG A 19 -12.47 -7.14 20.89
C ARG A 19 -13.30 -6.44 19.81
N ALA A 20 -13.61 -5.15 19.92
CA ALA A 20 -14.30 -4.40 18.89
C ALA A 20 -13.43 -4.16 17.63
N LEU A 21 -12.13 -3.92 17.82
CA LEU A 21 -11.11 -3.84 16.76
C LEU A 21 -10.82 -5.20 16.09
N PHE A 22 -10.98 -6.31 16.81
CA PHE A 22 -10.71 -7.67 16.33
C PHE A 22 -11.96 -8.42 15.83
N ASN A 23 -13.16 -7.89 16.05
CA ASN A 23 -14.43 -8.49 15.61
C ASN A 23 -15.09 -7.70 14.46
N SER A 24 -14.45 -6.66 13.94
CA SER A 24 -14.84 -5.98 12.72
C SER A 24 -14.52 -6.85 11.50
N GLY A 25 -15.37 -7.84 11.26
CA GLY A 25 -15.90 -8.20 9.94
C GLY A 25 -15.02 -8.85 8.89
N ASP A 26 -13.70 -8.65 8.83
CA ASP A 26 -12.90 -9.16 7.71
C ASP A 26 -11.47 -9.52 8.13
N GLY A 27 -11.19 -10.82 8.22
CA GLY A 27 -9.82 -11.31 8.42
C GLY A 27 -9.75 -12.72 8.98
N VAL A 28 -9.52 -13.68 8.08
CA VAL A 28 -9.09 -15.09 8.27
C VAL A 28 -8.98 -15.57 9.72
N GLY A 29 -9.88 -16.47 10.11
CA GLY A 29 -10.01 -17.02 11.46
C GLY A 29 -8.69 -17.53 12.03
N ALA A 30 -8.28 -16.91 13.14
CA ALA A 30 -7.29 -17.48 14.04
C ALA A 30 -7.80 -18.87 14.47
N LYS A 31 -7.01 -19.92 14.16
CA LYS A 31 -7.28 -21.29 14.60
C LYS A 31 -7.75 -21.25 16.05
N HIS A 32 -8.90 -21.87 16.35
CA HIS A 32 -9.38 -22.05 17.72
C HIS A 32 -8.28 -22.76 18.53
N MET A 33 -7.45 -21.99 19.22
CA MET A 33 -6.56 -22.49 20.25
C MET A 33 -7.47 -23.14 21.28
N ASN A 34 -7.27 -24.44 21.49
CA ASN A 34 -8.04 -25.20 22.44
C ASN A 34 -7.75 -24.63 23.84
N LYS A 35 -8.62 -23.75 24.35
CA LYS A 35 -8.53 -23.10 25.66
C LYS A 35 -8.85 -24.12 26.76
N GLY A 36 -8.07 -25.19 26.83
CA GLY A 36 -8.15 -26.18 27.90
C GLY A 36 -7.86 -25.52 29.25
N LYS A 37 -8.40 -26.09 30.32
CA LYS A 37 -8.19 -25.59 31.71
C LYS A 37 -6.71 -25.37 32.05
N ASN A 38 -5.82 -26.20 31.49
CA ASN A 38 -4.37 -26.09 31.68
C ASN A 38 -3.78 -24.83 31.02
N TYR A 39 -4.28 -24.43 29.84
CA TYR A 39 -3.84 -23.21 29.15
C TYR A 39 -4.27 -21.95 29.90
N LEU A 40 -5.51 -21.94 30.43
CA LEU A 40 -6.00 -20.81 31.23
C LEU A 40 -5.24 -20.69 32.56
N LYS A 41 -4.86 -21.82 33.17
CA LYS A 41 -4.05 -21.83 34.39
C LYS A 41 -2.63 -21.30 34.12
N SER A 42 -1.96 -21.79 33.07
CA SER A 42 -0.63 -21.28 32.69
C SER A 42 -0.66 -19.81 32.29
N PHE A 43 -1.74 -19.36 31.64
CA PHE A 43 -1.93 -17.95 31.31
C PHE A 43 -2.13 -17.09 32.55
N ALA A 44 -2.92 -17.56 33.54
CA ALA A 44 -3.11 -16.85 34.80
C ALA A 44 -1.82 -16.78 35.62
N GLU A 45 -1.03 -17.86 35.65
CA GLU A 45 0.30 -17.88 36.30
C GLU A 45 1.28 -16.93 35.62
N ALA A 46 1.29 -16.88 34.27
CA ALA A 46 2.10 -15.93 33.51
C ALA A 46 1.67 -14.47 33.75
N ALA A 47 0.36 -14.20 33.79
CA ALA A 47 -0.18 -12.88 34.08
C ALA A 47 0.16 -12.41 35.51
N ASP A 48 0.12 -13.32 36.49
CA ASP A 48 0.53 -13.00 37.86
C ASP A 48 2.02 -12.69 37.96
N LEU A 49 2.87 -13.45 37.24
CA LEU A 49 4.31 -13.18 37.16
C LEU A 49 4.57 -11.78 36.55
N VAL A 50 3.96 -11.46 35.41
CA VAL A 50 4.14 -10.17 34.72
C VAL A 50 3.64 -9.02 35.59
N SER A 51 2.45 -9.14 36.18
CA SER A 51 1.90 -8.10 37.06
C SER A 51 2.73 -7.93 38.33
N GLY A 52 3.29 -9.02 38.88
CA GLY A 52 4.19 -8.96 40.02
C GLY A 52 5.51 -8.25 39.71
N VAL A 53 6.04 -8.40 38.50
CA VAL A 53 7.26 -7.70 38.07
C VAL A 53 6.97 -6.22 37.82
N TYR A 54 5.87 -5.89 37.14
CA TYR A 54 5.49 -4.51 36.84
C TYR A 54 5.14 -3.71 38.11
N SER A 55 4.49 -4.34 39.09
CA SER A 55 4.18 -3.74 40.39
C SER A 55 5.38 -3.69 41.36
N GLY A 56 6.54 -4.24 40.96
CA GLY A 56 7.75 -4.30 41.79
C GLY A 56 7.71 -5.35 42.91
N ARG A 57 6.65 -6.16 43.00
CA ARG A 57 6.51 -7.30 43.93
C ARG A 57 7.55 -8.39 43.64
N LEU A 58 7.91 -8.57 42.38
CA LEU A 58 8.87 -9.57 41.92
C LEU A 58 10.07 -8.87 41.27
N PRO A 59 11.31 -9.32 41.51
CA PRO A 59 12.47 -8.75 40.86
C PRO A 59 12.44 -9.06 39.35
N PHE A 60 12.84 -8.09 38.52
CA PHE A 60 12.90 -8.22 37.06
C PHE A 60 13.73 -9.44 36.58
N ARG A 61 14.68 -9.92 37.40
CA ARG A 61 15.49 -11.11 37.11
C ARG A 61 14.65 -12.38 36.93
N TRP A 62 13.53 -12.53 37.64
CA TRP A 62 12.65 -13.69 37.48
C TRP A 62 11.91 -13.70 36.14
N PHE A 63 11.52 -12.53 35.64
CA PHE A 63 11.00 -12.41 34.28
C PHE A 63 12.07 -12.77 33.25
N LYS A 64 13.30 -12.30 33.46
CA LYS A 64 14.44 -12.58 32.59
C LYS A 64 14.87 -14.06 32.59
N GLU A 65 14.74 -14.75 33.71
CA GLU A 65 15.03 -16.19 33.84
C GLU A 65 13.90 -17.05 33.24
N ALA A 66 12.66 -16.57 33.30
CA ALA A 66 11.50 -17.23 32.71
C ALA A 66 11.41 -17.07 31.18
N MET A 67 11.97 -15.98 30.63
CA MET A 67 12.08 -15.78 29.19
C MET A 67 13.33 -16.49 28.65
N THR A 68 13.13 -17.52 27.83
CA THR A 68 14.20 -18.08 26.99
C THR A 68 14.37 -17.27 25.70
N THR A 69 15.51 -17.41 25.04
CA THR A 69 15.80 -16.77 23.75
C THR A 69 14.83 -17.17 22.62
N ASP A 70 14.08 -18.24 22.81
CA ASP A 70 13.17 -18.82 21.81
C ASP A 70 11.69 -18.58 22.10
N ASP A 71 11.33 -17.85 23.16
CA ASP A 71 9.93 -17.89 23.62
C ASP A 71 8.93 -17.12 22.74
N PHE A 72 9.37 -16.23 21.83
CA PHE A 72 8.44 -15.46 20.98
C PHE A 72 8.91 -15.11 19.55
N PRO A 73 9.69 -15.92 18.81
CA PRO A 73 10.10 -15.57 17.45
C PRO A 73 8.89 -15.40 16.51
N PHE A 74 7.87 -16.24 16.66
CA PHE A 74 6.65 -16.15 15.85
C PHE A 74 5.78 -14.95 16.21
N LEU A 75 5.59 -14.68 17.51
CA LEU A 75 4.78 -13.54 17.96
C LEU A 75 5.45 -12.21 17.63
N PHE A 76 6.77 -12.13 17.79
CA PHE A 76 7.55 -10.95 17.42
C PHE A 76 7.50 -10.70 15.91
N GLY A 77 7.69 -11.75 15.09
CA GLY A 77 7.54 -11.64 13.64
C GLY A 77 6.15 -11.15 13.22
N ASP A 78 5.09 -11.70 13.82
CA ASP A 78 3.70 -11.33 13.54
C ASP A 78 3.37 -9.88 13.97
N ILE A 79 3.92 -9.41 15.10
CA ILE A 79 3.80 -7.99 15.52
C ILE A 79 4.53 -7.08 14.53
N LEU A 80 5.75 -7.44 14.13
CA LEU A 80 6.51 -6.67 13.14
C LEU A 80 5.80 -6.60 11.80
N ASP A 81 5.23 -7.72 11.33
CA ASP A 81 4.48 -7.80 10.08
C ASP A 81 3.23 -6.92 10.14
N ARG A 82 2.45 -6.99 11.23
CA ARG A 82 1.29 -6.09 11.43
C ARG A 82 1.68 -4.62 11.49
N GLN A 83 2.75 -4.29 12.23
CA GLN A 83 3.24 -2.92 12.34
C GLN A 83 3.72 -2.42 10.98
N LEU A 84 4.47 -3.22 10.22
CA LEU A 84 4.95 -2.85 8.89
C LEU A 84 3.80 -2.67 7.91
N LEU A 85 2.81 -3.56 7.94
CA LEU A 85 1.60 -3.45 7.13
C LEU A 85 0.78 -2.20 7.48
N ALA A 86 0.57 -1.92 8.77
CA ALA A 86 -0.14 -0.71 9.21
C ALA A 86 0.55 0.57 8.71
N ASN A 87 1.87 0.67 8.89
CA ASN A 87 2.65 1.82 8.41
C ASN A 87 2.71 1.94 6.89
N TYR A 88 2.64 0.80 6.17
CA TYR A 88 2.55 0.78 4.72
C TYR A 88 1.16 1.23 4.23
N LEU A 89 0.08 0.95 4.98
CA LEU A 89 -1.26 1.41 4.61
C LEU A 89 -1.54 2.86 4.99
N GLU A 90 -0.92 3.38 6.06
CA GLU A 90 -1.10 4.75 6.54
C GLU A 90 -0.68 5.82 5.52
N TYR A 91 0.35 5.55 4.72
CA TYR A 91 0.81 6.50 3.71
C TYR A 91 -0.07 6.43 2.44
N PRO A 92 -0.82 7.49 2.10
CA PRO A 92 -1.73 7.46 0.97
C PRO A 92 -0.97 7.34 -0.35
N SER A 93 -1.38 6.39 -1.19
CA SER A 93 -0.86 6.23 -2.55
C SER A 93 -1.85 6.77 -3.57
N THR A 94 -1.51 7.83 -4.30
CA THR A 94 -2.41 8.39 -5.33
C THR A 94 -2.33 7.63 -6.65
N PHE A 95 -1.24 6.89 -6.88
CA PHE A 95 -1.03 6.19 -8.16
C PHE A 95 -2.08 5.14 -8.49
N ARG A 96 -2.77 4.60 -7.49
CA ARG A 96 -3.83 3.61 -7.68
C ARG A 96 -5.05 4.18 -8.40
N ASN A 97 -5.24 5.50 -8.39
CA ASN A 97 -6.38 6.14 -9.03
C ASN A 97 -6.24 6.19 -10.55
N TYR A 98 -4.99 6.18 -11.06
CA TYR A 98 -4.71 6.34 -12.50
C TYR A 98 -3.86 5.21 -13.09
N CYS A 99 -3.38 4.26 -12.29
CA CYS A 99 -2.62 3.09 -12.77
C CYS A 99 -3.36 1.78 -12.48
N LYS A 100 -3.44 0.92 -13.50
CA LYS A 100 -3.90 -0.47 -13.34
C LYS A 100 -2.83 -1.33 -12.67
N ILE A 101 -3.22 -2.07 -11.64
CA ILE A 101 -2.32 -3.00 -10.93
C ILE A 101 -2.42 -4.38 -11.56
N ALA A 102 -1.27 -4.98 -11.88
CA ALA A 102 -1.18 -6.36 -12.35
C ALA A 102 -0.01 -7.07 -11.69
N THR A 103 -0.17 -8.36 -11.45
CA THR A 103 0.90 -9.23 -10.93
C THR A 103 1.65 -9.90 -12.07
N VAL A 104 2.96 -10.12 -11.87
CA VAL A 104 3.83 -10.87 -12.78
C VAL A 104 4.48 -11.99 -11.96
N SER A 105 4.62 -13.17 -12.54
CA SER A 105 5.20 -14.34 -11.87
C SER A 105 6.73 -14.33 -11.82
N ASP A 106 7.40 -13.72 -12.80
CA ASP A 106 8.86 -13.67 -12.89
C ASP A 106 9.43 -12.29 -13.27
N PHE A 107 10.77 -12.19 -13.37
CA PHE A 107 11.49 -10.96 -13.72
C PHE A 107 11.71 -10.79 -15.23
N ARG A 108 11.20 -11.71 -16.07
CA ARG A 108 11.42 -11.62 -17.52
C ARG A 108 10.56 -10.50 -18.11
N THR A 109 10.95 -10.05 -19.29
CA THR A 109 10.17 -9.06 -20.05
C THR A 109 8.80 -9.64 -20.38
N VAL A 110 7.77 -9.01 -19.82
CA VAL A 110 6.37 -9.31 -20.10
C VAL A 110 5.93 -8.49 -21.30
N LYS A 111 5.23 -9.13 -22.23
CA LYS A 111 4.53 -8.46 -23.33
C LYS A 111 3.06 -8.31 -22.96
N ARG A 112 2.50 -7.13 -23.14
CA ARG A 112 1.07 -6.86 -23.05
C ARG A 112 0.59 -6.39 -24.41
N PHE A 113 -0.53 -6.96 -24.83
CA PHE A 113 -1.23 -6.54 -26.02
C PHE A 113 -2.44 -5.74 -25.55
N VAL A 114 -2.63 -4.57 -26.13
CA VAL A 114 -3.80 -3.74 -25.94
C VAL A 114 -4.49 -3.71 -27.29
N THR A 115 -5.76 -4.02 -27.28
CA THR A 115 -6.63 -3.96 -28.45
C THR A 115 -7.41 -2.67 -28.35
N SER A 116 -7.43 -1.86 -29.41
CA SER A 116 -8.16 -0.59 -29.47
C SER A 116 -9.09 -0.58 -30.67
N GLY A 117 -10.25 0.06 -30.53
CA GLY A 117 -11.27 0.20 -31.56
C GLY A 117 -12.48 -0.72 -31.38
N SER A 118 -13.53 -0.45 -32.18
CA SER A 118 -14.87 -1.06 -32.08
C SER A 118 -15.73 -0.58 -30.90
N GLU A 119 -15.31 0.47 -30.20
CA GLU A 119 -16.08 1.11 -29.13
C GLU A 119 -16.84 2.35 -29.63
N GLY A 120 -16.59 2.77 -30.88
CA GLY A 120 -17.27 3.87 -31.54
C GLY A 120 -18.79 3.70 -31.70
N VAL A 121 -19.48 4.80 -32.01
CA VAL A 121 -20.93 4.81 -32.19
C VAL A 121 -21.34 3.92 -33.35
N LEU A 122 -22.28 3.01 -33.10
CA LEU A 122 -22.80 2.09 -34.12
C LEU A 122 -23.61 2.85 -35.17
N SER A 123 -23.33 2.58 -36.44
CA SER A 123 -24.11 3.13 -37.55
C SER A 123 -25.48 2.46 -37.67
N ILE A 124 -26.47 3.21 -38.16
CA ILE A 124 -27.79 2.65 -38.46
C ILE A 124 -27.69 1.70 -39.66
N VAL A 125 -28.14 0.46 -39.49
CA VAL A 125 -28.16 -0.55 -40.56
C VAL A 125 -29.57 -0.60 -41.16
N PRO A 126 -29.74 -0.32 -42.46
CA PRO A 126 -31.05 -0.37 -43.11
C PRO A 126 -31.54 -1.82 -43.29
N GLU A 127 -32.86 -1.99 -43.49
CA GLU A 127 -33.46 -3.30 -43.70
C GLU A 127 -32.84 -4.02 -44.91
N GLN A 128 -32.46 -5.29 -44.72
CA GLN A 128 -31.80 -6.17 -45.69
C GLN A 128 -30.36 -5.79 -46.10
N ALA A 129 -29.71 -4.83 -45.42
CA ALA A 129 -28.29 -4.55 -45.63
C ALA A 129 -27.38 -5.38 -44.72
N GLU A 130 -26.11 -5.49 -45.12
CA GLU A 130 -25.05 -6.12 -44.33
C GLU A 130 -24.53 -5.16 -43.25
N TYR A 131 -24.13 -5.72 -42.10
CA TYR A 131 -23.51 -4.96 -41.01
C TYR A 131 -22.10 -4.54 -41.41
N PRO A 132 -21.71 -3.26 -41.23
CA PRO A 132 -20.37 -2.81 -41.56
C PRO A 132 -19.33 -3.43 -40.61
N GLU A 133 -18.22 -3.90 -41.19
CA GLU A 133 -17.08 -4.39 -40.42
C GLU A 133 -16.26 -3.21 -39.87
N THR A 134 -15.78 -3.34 -38.63
CA THR A 134 -14.87 -2.38 -38.01
C THR A 134 -13.49 -3.00 -37.86
N SER A 135 -12.45 -2.22 -38.15
CA SER A 135 -11.07 -2.62 -37.94
C SER A 135 -10.69 -2.52 -36.47
N ILE A 136 -10.01 -3.55 -35.96
CA ILE A 136 -9.46 -3.56 -34.62
C ILE A 136 -7.95 -3.32 -34.70
N GLY A 137 -7.45 -2.33 -33.95
CA GLY A 137 -6.02 -2.04 -33.80
C GLY A 137 -5.40 -2.85 -32.68
N GLU A 138 -4.14 -3.25 -32.86
CA GLU A 138 -3.35 -3.91 -31.81
C GLU A 138 -2.08 -3.10 -31.49
N ALA A 139 -1.89 -2.78 -30.22
CA ALA A 139 -0.68 -2.18 -29.68
C ALA A 139 0.04 -3.17 -28.76
N LYS A 140 1.37 -3.15 -28.80
CA LYS A 140 2.21 -4.02 -27.97
C LYS A 140 3.10 -3.20 -27.05
N TYR A 141 2.97 -3.44 -25.76
CA TYR A 141 3.81 -2.88 -24.72
C TYR A 141 4.66 -3.97 -24.09
N SER A 142 5.89 -3.63 -23.69
CA SER A 142 6.75 -4.55 -22.96
C SER A 142 7.39 -3.88 -21.76
N TYR A 143 7.39 -4.57 -20.62
CA TYR A 143 8.03 -4.09 -19.39
C TYR A 143 8.60 -5.25 -18.58
N SER A 144 9.51 -4.96 -17.66
CA SER A 144 10.10 -5.93 -16.73
C SER A 144 10.06 -5.39 -15.30
N VAL A 145 10.03 -6.29 -14.32
CA VAL A 145 10.01 -5.93 -12.90
C VAL A 145 11.44 -5.78 -12.38
N SER A 146 11.67 -4.78 -11.51
CA SER A 146 12.93 -4.57 -10.80
C SER A 146 12.75 -4.76 -9.30
N LYS A 147 13.83 -5.17 -8.61
CA LYS A 147 13.82 -5.35 -7.15
C LYS A 147 14.30 -4.08 -6.45
N TYR A 148 13.55 -3.65 -5.43
CA TYR A 148 13.91 -2.56 -4.54
C TYR A 148 13.96 -3.08 -3.11
N GLY A 149 14.98 -2.67 -2.34
CA GLY A 149 15.12 -3.10 -0.96
C GLY A 149 16.30 -2.45 -0.26
N ARG A 150 16.25 -2.44 1.07
CA ARG A 150 17.36 -2.02 1.94
C ARG A 150 17.38 -2.88 3.20
N LYS A 151 18.57 -3.10 3.75
CA LYS A 151 18.76 -3.75 5.04
C LYS A 151 19.31 -2.72 6.02
N ILE A 152 18.90 -2.83 7.28
CA ILE A 152 19.50 -2.05 8.36
C ILE A 152 20.41 -3.00 9.15
N PRO A 153 21.69 -2.65 9.36
CA PRO A 153 22.59 -3.47 10.17
C PRO A 153 22.08 -3.49 11.61
N PHE A 154 22.04 -4.68 12.20
CA PHE A 154 21.58 -4.89 13.56
C PHE A 154 22.66 -5.68 14.29
N SER A 155 23.19 -5.13 15.40
CA SER A 155 24.14 -5.81 16.27
C SER A 155 23.58 -5.92 17.68
N TRP A 156 24.10 -6.88 18.45
CA TRP A 156 23.69 -7.06 19.84
C TRP A 156 24.03 -5.83 20.69
N GLU A 157 25.19 -5.21 20.45
CA GLU A 157 25.61 -3.98 21.12
C GLU A 157 24.66 -2.82 20.81
N THR A 158 24.18 -2.70 19.55
CA THR A 158 23.19 -1.67 19.20
C THR A 158 21.85 -1.88 19.89
N MET A 159 21.47 -3.13 20.18
CA MET A 159 20.26 -3.45 20.95
C MET A 159 20.41 -3.12 22.43
N VAL A 160 21.56 -3.43 23.02
CA VAL A 160 21.83 -3.15 24.44
C VAL A 160 21.96 -1.66 24.70
N ASN A 161 22.53 -0.91 23.74
CA ASN A 161 22.77 0.53 23.86
C ASN A 161 21.59 1.39 23.36
N ASP A 162 20.41 0.80 23.05
CA ASP A 162 19.24 1.54 22.58
C ASP A 162 18.47 2.20 23.74
N ASP A 163 19.03 3.29 24.25
CA ASP A 163 18.43 4.18 25.26
C ASP A 163 17.20 4.90 24.70
N LEU A 164 17.26 5.31 23.43
CA LEU A 164 16.29 6.21 22.81
C LEU A 164 15.15 5.49 22.10
N ASP A 165 15.04 4.16 22.28
CA ASP A 165 14.04 3.32 21.61
C ASP A 165 14.05 3.45 20.07
N ALA A 166 15.20 3.82 19.48
CA ALA A 166 15.34 4.08 18.05
C ALA A 166 15.13 2.81 17.20
N LEU A 167 15.32 1.63 17.78
CA LEU A 167 15.10 0.36 17.10
C LEU A 167 13.61 0.05 16.91
N LYS A 168 12.73 0.50 17.82
CA LYS A 168 11.27 0.31 17.72
C LYS A 168 10.67 1.04 16.52
N ASP A 169 11.35 2.10 16.08
CA ASP A 169 10.97 2.97 14.96
C ASP A 169 11.33 2.38 13.57
N ILE A 170 12.23 1.40 13.52
CA ILE A 170 12.77 0.86 12.27
C ILE A 170 11.67 0.26 11.36
N PRO A 171 10.76 -0.61 11.85
CA PRO A 171 9.71 -1.20 11.01
C PRO A 171 8.80 -0.14 10.40
N ALA A 172 8.44 0.88 11.18
CA ALA A 172 7.64 2.01 10.72
C ALA A 172 8.36 2.83 9.63
N ARG A 173 9.68 3.05 9.78
CA ARG A 173 10.50 3.72 8.76
C ARG A 173 10.64 2.89 7.49
N LEU A 174 10.68 1.56 7.59
CA LEU A 174 10.74 0.65 6.44
C LEU A 174 9.42 0.60 5.68
N GLY A 175 8.28 0.48 6.37
CA GLY A 175 6.95 0.52 5.75
C GLY A 175 6.70 1.83 4.97
N ARG A 176 7.01 2.98 5.59
CA ARG A 176 6.91 4.29 4.93
C ARG A 176 7.86 4.43 3.73
N ALA A 177 9.08 3.90 3.83
CA ALA A 177 10.02 3.93 2.71
C ALA A 177 9.53 3.10 1.53
N ALA A 178 8.97 1.91 1.76
CA ALA A 178 8.40 1.07 0.72
C ALA A 178 7.27 1.77 -0.04
N ARG A 179 6.34 2.42 0.67
CA ARG A 179 5.30 3.23 0.01
C ARG A 179 5.85 4.40 -0.78
N ARG A 180 6.81 5.13 -0.23
CA ARG A 180 7.46 6.24 -0.94
C ARG A 180 8.16 5.79 -2.21
N THR A 181 8.77 4.60 -2.22
CA THR A 181 9.40 4.06 -3.43
C THR A 181 8.40 3.74 -4.53
N GLU A 182 7.23 3.18 -4.18
CA GLU A 182 6.15 2.94 -5.16
C GLU A 182 5.63 4.25 -5.74
N GLN A 183 5.33 5.23 -4.88
CA GLN A 183 4.83 6.53 -5.29
C GLN A 183 5.84 7.26 -6.18
N LYS A 184 7.13 7.25 -5.77
CA LYS A 184 8.20 7.87 -6.55
C LYS A 184 8.35 7.22 -7.91
N PHE A 185 8.37 5.89 -7.97
CA PHE A 185 8.44 5.17 -9.25
C PHE A 185 7.29 5.54 -10.18
N ALA A 186 6.06 5.64 -9.65
CA ALA A 186 4.91 6.06 -10.44
C ALA A 186 5.02 7.51 -10.92
N THR A 187 5.46 8.44 -10.07
CA THR A 187 5.61 9.86 -10.43
C THR A 187 6.73 10.10 -11.43
N ASP A 188 7.83 9.36 -11.31
CA ASP A 188 9.00 9.48 -12.18
C ASP A 188 8.69 9.07 -13.64
N LEU A 189 7.56 8.40 -13.90
CA LEU A 189 7.12 8.06 -15.27
C LEU A 189 6.57 9.27 -16.05
N TYR A 190 6.07 10.30 -15.35
CA TYR A 190 5.47 11.48 -15.97
C TYR A 190 6.10 12.80 -15.51
N ILE A 191 6.90 12.81 -14.45
CA ILE A 191 7.69 13.98 -14.02
C ILE A 191 9.18 13.63 -14.05
N GLY A 192 9.94 14.39 -14.81
CA GLY A 192 11.40 14.35 -14.83
C GLY A 192 12.04 15.39 -13.92
N THR A 193 13.38 15.47 -13.95
CA THR A 193 14.17 16.35 -13.07
C THR A 193 13.90 17.85 -13.27
N ALA A 194 13.51 18.25 -14.48
CA ALA A 194 13.31 19.66 -14.87
C ALA A 194 11.84 20.05 -15.09
N GLY A 195 10.89 19.18 -14.73
CA GLY A 195 9.47 19.38 -14.99
C GLY A 195 8.81 18.13 -15.61
N PRO A 196 7.77 18.29 -16.46
CA PRO A 196 7.13 17.16 -17.14
C PRO A 196 8.14 16.31 -17.90
N ASP A 197 8.04 14.97 -17.80
CA ASP A 197 8.97 14.06 -18.47
C ASP A 197 8.88 14.21 -20.00
N SER A 198 9.99 14.55 -20.65
CA SER A 198 10.03 14.80 -22.10
C SER A 198 9.89 13.54 -22.96
N THR A 199 10.09 12.35 -22.38
CA THR A 199 9.87 11.08 -23.07
C THR A 199 8.38 10.79 -23.18
N PHE A 200 7.64 11.08 -22.11
CA PHE A 200 6.19 10.95 -22.09
C PHE A 200 5.52 12.10 -22.86
N TYR A 201 5.83 13.35 -22.50
CA TYR A 201 5.29 14.55 -23.14
C TYR A 201 6.13 14.96 -24.35
N ASN A 202 5.97 14.25 -25.46
CA ASN A 202 6.55 14.63 -26.75
C ASN A 202 5.48 14.74 -27.84
N ALA A 203 5.77 15.51 -28.88
CA ALA A 203 4.86 15.75 -30.00
C ALA A 203 4.53 14.50 -30.85
N GLY A 204 5.29 13.41 -30.69
CA GLY A 204 5.08 12.15 -31.40
C GLY A 204 4.15 11.16 -30.68
N ASN A 205 4.06 11.24 -29.35
CA ASN A 205 3.21 10.39 -28.53
C ASN A 205 1.81 10.99 -28.34
N PHE A 206 1.70 12.32 -28.35
CA PHE A 206 0.42 13.01 -28.18
C PHE A 206 0.41 14.28 -29.03
N THR A 207 -0.58 14.43 -29.91
CA THR A 207 -0.81 15.63 -30.73
C THR A 207 -1.32 16.83 -29.90
N ASN A 208 -1.37 16.70 -28.57
CA ASN A 208 -1.91 17.64 -27.60
C ASN A 208 -0.89 18.71 -27.17
N VAL A 209 -0.33 19.44 -28.12
CA VAL A 209 0.66 20.50 -27.86
C VAL A 209 0.04 21.85 -28.18
N VAL A 210 -0.02 22.73 -27.17
CA VAL A 210 -0.26 24.15 -27.42
C VAL A 210 0.90 24.69 -28.24
N THR A 211 0.62 25.16 -29.46
CA THR A 211 1.65 25.66 -30.36
C THR A 211 2.45 26.82 -29.73
N SER A 212 3.74 26.89 -30.02
CA SER A 212 4.63 27.99 -29.63
C SER A 212 4.91 28.17 -28.13
N ASN A 213 4.44 27.26 -27.25
CA ASN A 213 4.69 27.31 -25.80
C ASN A 213 4.44 28.70 -25.18
N PRO A 214 3.18 29.18 -25.17
CA PRO A 214 2.85 30.53 -24.73
C PRO A 214 3.17 30.76 -23.25
N VAL A 215 3.40 32.03 -22.88
CA VAL A 215 3.63 32.44 -21.49
C VAL A 215 2.44 32.04 -20.61
N LEU A 216 2.72 31.60 -19.38
CA LEU A 216 1.72 31.23 -18.39
C LEU A 216 0.73 32.39 -18.15
N SER A 217 -0.47 32.26 -18.69
CA SER A 217 -1.56 33.24 -18.63
C SER A 217 -2.90 32.52 -18.62
N ILE A 218 -3.95 33.20 -18.16
CA ILE A 218 -5.31 32.64 -18.12
C ILE A 218 -5.74 32.18 -19.52
N ALA A 219 -5.45 32.98 -20.55
CA ALA A 219 -5.75 32.63 -21.95
C ALA A 219 -4.99 31.38 -22.42
N ALA A 220 -3.70 31.24 -22.07
CA ALA A 220 -2.91 30.06 -22.40
C ALA A 220 -3.43 28.79 -21.71
N LEU A 221 -3.85 28.89 -20.44
CA LEU A 221 -4.45 27.78 -19.71
C LEU A 221 -5.81 27.37 -20.30
N GLN A 222 -6.65 28.34 -20.69
CA GLN A 222 -7.91 28.06 -21.36
C GLN A 222 -7.69 27.34 -22.69
N ALA A 223 -6.74 27.80 -23.50
CA ALA A 223 -6.39 27.14 -24.76
C ALA A 223 -5.87 25.71 -24.54
N ALA A 224 -5.01 25.49 -23.54
CA ALA A 224 -4.53 24.15 -23.18
C ALA A 224 -5.68 23.22 -22.76
N MET A 225 -6.59 23.69 -21.90
CA MET A 225 -7.75 22.94 -21.45
C MET A 225 -8.70 22.59 -22.61
N THR A 226 -8.93 23.52 -23.54
CA THR A 226 -9.77 23.26 -24.73
C THR A 226 -9.15 22.20 -25.64
N ILE A 227 -7.83 22.23 -25.85
CA ILE A 227 -7.13 21.22 -26.66
C ILE A 227 -7.22 19.84 -25.98
N LEU A 228 -7.04 19.78 -24.65
CA LEU A 228 -7.18 18.53 -23.90
C LEU A 228 -8.62 18.00 -23.92
N ALA A 229 -9.63 18.86 -23.81
CA ALA A 229 -11.03 18.46 -23.87
C ALA A 229 -11.48 17.99 -25.25
N ALA A 230 -10.77 18.37 -26.32
CA ALA A 230 -11.06 17.94 -27.69
C ALA A 230 -10.38 16.60 -28.05
N GLN A 231 -9.81 15.88 -27.08
CA GLN A 231 -9.21 14.57 -27.33
C GLN A 231 -10.25 13.55 -27.76
N THR A 232 -9.94 12.87 -28.86
CA THR A 232 -10.72 11.76 -29.39
C THR A 232 -9.96 10.45 -29.25
N ASP A 233 -10.69 9.35 -29.12
CA ASP A 233 -10.16 8.01 -29.21
C ASP A 233 -9.77 7.65 -30.67
N SER A 234 -9.19 6.46 -30.88
CA SER A 234 -8.83 5.93 -32.20
C SER A 234 -9.99 5.86 -33.19
N ASP A 235 -11.22 5.75 -32.68
CA ASP A 235 -12.45 5.71 -33.49
C ASP A 235 -13.00 7.12 -33.79
N GLY A 236 -12.34 8.19 -33.34
CA GLY A 236 -12.74 9.58 -33.55
C GLY A 236 -13.81 10.11 -32.60
N GLU A 237 -14.24 9.30 -31.64
CA GLU A 237 -15.21 9.67 -30.59
C GLU A 237 -14.52 10.40 -29.43
N PRO A 238 -15.21 11.33 -28.73
CA PRO A 238 -14.63 12.03 -27.59
C PRO A 238 -14.33 11.07 -26.43
N ILE A 239 -13.17 11.24 -25.79
CA ILE A 239 -12.84 10.49 -24.58
C ILE A 239 -13.76 10.97 -23.45
N LEU A 240 -14.63 10.08 -22.96
CA LEU A 240 -15.53 10.38 -21.86
C LEU A 240 -14.72 10.56 -20.57
N ILE A 241 -14.67 11.79 -20.07
CA ILE A 241 -14.11 12.14 -18.77
C ILE A 241 -15.29 12.30 -17.82
N ASP A 242 -15.56 11.28 -16.99
CA ASP A 242 -16.50 11.42 -15.87
C ASP A 242 -15.84 12.37 -14.85
N ALA A 243 -16.41 13.57 -14.72
CA ALA A 243 -15.91 14.63 -13.85
C ALA A 243 -16.44 14.52 -12.42
#